data_AF-A0A7J6SVA8-F1
#
_entry.id   AF-A0A7J6SVA8-F1
#
_cell.length_a   1.000
_cell.length_b   1.000
_cell.length_c   1.000
_cell.angle_alpha   90.00
_cell.angle_beta   90.00
_cell.angle_gamma   90.00
#
_symmetry.space_group_name_H-M   'P 1'
#
loop_
_entity.id
_entity.type
_entity.pdbx_description
1 polymer ?
#
loop_
_entity_poly.entity_id
_entity_poly.type
_entity_poly.pdbx_seq_one_letter_code
_entity_poly.pdbx_strand_id
1 'polypeptide(L)'
;VFAGAIVMSIHSVLFAAVVGAVVGQENTVSVLQRRVSFQNGNPRDIFTSPSGTLRLIQTLELQDAVSPRSQFEELSSFLLTSKGEEMLATNDNGLFIRMELEPKFDDQFDVSKAFVYPMRDPQGDRLTDEDDLDTARGLAIDGTYGGGGRGELFVSYSEGRRMLKFPIGVDSRTSAEVDISLVLDECRNAPQAIDIMRPDPLLPAYLTMVCDKPTRRCGSIYPAFAYDGDVPIRFEVESDDGFFPVDMAGLSDGSLMILFRGPNSRSGRRTMRIGLASSRDLSLAMRRREGQVTPQIILEVAESDGFNIGRTSGLATREHDDRIFVYIVNDGSPITYLTTFEWIP
;
A
#
# COMPACT_ATOMS: atom_id res chain seq x y z
N VAL A 1 17.85 16.07 36.30
CA VAL A 1 17.44 14.69 35.96
C VAL A 1 15.92 14.68 35.96
N PHE A 2 15.30 14.91 34.80
CA PHE A 2 13.85 14.80 34.65
C PHE A 2 13.56 13.41 34.09
N ALA A 3 12.99 12.54 34.92
CA ALA A 3 12.41 11.29 34.48
C ALA A 3 11.03 11.60 33.90
N GLY A 4 10.92 11.64 32.57
CA GLY A 4 9.64 11.69 31.88
C GLY A 4 8.93 10.35 32.09
N ALA A 5 7.82 10.38 32.84
CA ALA A 5 6.96 9.22 32.98
C ALA A 5 6.28 8.92 31.64
N ILE A 6 6.39 7.67 31.17
CA ILE A 6 5.61 7.15 30.06
C ILE A 6 4.20 6.90 30.59
N VAL A 7 3.22 7.72 30.18
CA VAL A 7 1.81 7.45 30.46
C VAL A 7 1.32 6.49 29.38
N MET A 8 1.21 5.22 29.73
CA MET A 8 0.58 4.19 28.88
C MET A 8 -0.93 4.17 29.15
N SER A 9 -1.74 4.39 28.12
CA SER A 9 -3.17 4.11 28.15
C SER A 9 -3.45 2.90 27.28
N ILE A 10 -3.96 1.82 27.87
CA ILE A 10 -4.35 0.59 27.17
C ILE A 10 -5.86 0.61 27.02
N HIS A 11 -6.36 0.69 25.79
CA HIS A 11 -7.76 0.42 25.47
C HIS A 11 -7.82 -0.91 24.73
N SER A 12 -8.26 -1.97 25.43
CA SER A 12 -8.49 -3.28 24.82
C SER A 12 -9.96 -3.40 24.43
N VAL A 13 -10.24 -3.59 23.15
CA VAL A 13 -11.59 -3.95 22.67
C VAL A 13 -11.56 -5.44 22.34
N LEU A 14 -12.28 -6.25 23.13
CA LEU A 14 -12.33 -7.71 22.96
C LEU A 14 -13.70 -8.08 22.37
N PHE A 15 -13.70 -8.65 21.16
CA PHE A 15 -14.86 -9.35 20.62
C PHE A 15 -14.50 -10.83 20.46
N ALA A 16 -15.39 -11.74 20.83
CA ALA A 16 -15.22 -13.17 20.64
C ALA A 16 -16.16 -13.63 19.52
N ALA A 17 -15.63 -14.36 18.53
CA ALA A 17 -16.42 -15.09 17.56
C ALA A 17 -15.84 -16.51 17.35
N VAL A 18 -16.74 -17.48 17.23
CA VAL A 18 -16.47 -18.91 17.08
C VAL A 18 -16.25 -19.24 15.60
N VAL A 19 -15.18 -19.97 15.28
CA VAL A 19 -14.82 -20.36 13.91
C VAL A 19 -15.58 -21.63 13.49
N GLY A 20 -16.40 -21.48 12.45
CA GLY A 20 -16.89 -22.56 11.59
C GLY A 20 -17.01 -22.01 10.18
N ALA A 21 -15.98 -22.19 9.34
CA ALA A 21 -15.91 -21.58 8.02
C ALA A 21 -16.86 -22.27 7.03
N VAL A 22 -17.89 -21.55 6.58
CA VAL A 22 -18.75 -21.93 5.44
C VAL A 22 -18.34 -21.11 4.22
N VAL A 23 -18.29 -21.74 3.04
CA VAL A 23 -17.92 -21.11 1.77
C VAL A 23 -18.89 -19.94 1.47
N GLY A 24 -18.35 -18.72 1.35
CA GLY A 24 -19.12 -17.52 1.01
C GLY A 24 -19.66 -16.71 2.18
N GLN A 25 -19.21 -16.94 3.41
CA GLN A 25 -19.50 -16.06 4.55
C GLN A 25 -18.32 -15.15 4.88
N GLU A 26 -18.63 -13.86 5.12
CA GLU A 26 -17.73 -12.90 5.76
C GLU A 26 -17.23 -13.50 7.08
N ASN A 27 -15.94 -13.81 7.18
CA ASN A 27 -15.35 -14.26 8.43
C ASN A 27 -14.87 -13.04 9.20
N THR A 28 -15.56 -12.69 10.26
CA THR A 28 -15.13 -11.63 11.18
C THR A 28 -13.92 -12.10 11.99
N VAL A 29 -12.88 -11.27 12.06
CA VAL A 29 -11.69 -11.52 12.88
C VAL A 29 -11.58 -10.44 13.96
N SER A 30 -11.16 -10.85 15.15
CA SER A 30 -10.93 -9.93 16.27
C SER A 30 -9.57 -9.25 16.12
N VAL A 31 -9.60 -7.92 16.04
CA VAL A 31 -8.39 -7.10 15.93
C VAL A 31 -7.97 -6.64 17.32
N LEU A 32 -6.76 -7.01 17.73
CA LEU A 32 -6.08 -6.33 18.82
C LEU A 32 -5.32 -5.15 18.22
N GLN A 33 -5.68 -3.95 18.64
CA GLN A 33 -4.98 -2.75 18.23
C GLN A 33 -4.36 -2.03 19.40
N ARG A 34 -3.23 -1.39 19.15
CA ARG A 34 -2.57 -0.53 20.12
C ARG A 34 -2.07 0.73 19.46
N ARG A 35 -2.42 1.88 20.03
CA ARG A 35 -1.86 3.17 19.60
C ARG A 35 -0.43 3.30 20.11
N VAL A 36 0.48 3.56 19.19
CA VAL A 36 1.85 3.93 19.52
C VAL A 36 1.88 5.44 19.65
N SER A 37 1.84 5.93 20.89
CA SER A 37 2.01 7.35 21.12
C SER A 37 3.48 7.74 20.96
N PHE A 38 3.78 8.46 19.89
CA PHE A 38 4.90 9.38 19.91
C PHE A 38 4.45 10.55 20.79
N GLN A 39 5.21 10.92 21.82
CA GLN A 39 4.74 11.92 22.79
C GLN A 39 4.35 13.23 22.09
N ASN A 40 3.07 13.58 22.15
CA ASN A 40 2.46 14.80 21.61
C ASN A 40 3.40 16.01 21.70
N GLY A 41 3.84 16.50 20.54
CA GLY A 41 4.58 17.75 20.43
C GLY A 41 6.10 17.61 20.31
N ASN A 42 6.62 16.42 19.97
CA ASN A 42 8.02 16.32 19.61
C ASN A 42 8.20 16.92 18.20
N PRO A 43 9.15 17.85 17.96
CA PRO A 43 9.43 18.41 16.63
C PRO A 43 9.76 17.37 15.55
N ARG A 44 9.94 16.10 15.94
CA ARG A 44 10.15 14.95 15.06
C ARG A 44 8.88 14.45 14.35
N ASP A 45 7.71 14.99 14.72
CA ASP A 45 6.42 14.61 14.11
C ASP A 45 6.06 15.49 12.91
N ILE A 46 6.88 16.49 12.58
CA ILE A 46 6.69 17.41 11.44
C ILE A 46 7.91 17.33 10.52
N PHE A 47 7.67 16.95 9.27
CA PHE A 47 8.66 16.87 8.20
C PHE A 47 8.38 17.99 7.21
N THR A 48 9.38 18.82 6.92
CA THR A 48 9.25 19.91 5.96
C THR A 48 10.12 19.62 4.74
N SER A 49 9.53 19.78 3.56
CA SER A 49 10.19 19.68 2.28
C SER A 49 9.85 20.93 1.44
N PRO A 50 10.53 21.15 0.30
CA PRO A 50 10.14 22.21 -0.64
C PRO A 50 8.73 22.06 -1.22
N SER A 51 8.12 20.86 -1.14
CA SER A 51 6.74 20.55 -1.58
C SER A 51 5.75 20.44 -0.42
N GLY A 52 6.07 21.05 0.71
CA GLY A 52 5.12 21.19 1.80
C GLY A 52 5.53 20.51 3.10
N THR A 53 4.54 20.27 3.94
CA THR A 53 4.73 19.79 5.31
C THR A 53 3.96 18.50 5.53
N LEU A 54 4.64 17.47 6.03
CA LEU A 54 4.05 16.22 6.50
C LEU A 54 4.02 16.19 8.01
N ARG A 55 2.86 15.92 8.59
CA ARG A 55 2.65 15.80 10.04
C ARG A 55 2.19 14.39 10.37
N LEU A 56 2.89 13.71 11.28
CA LEU A 56 2.46 12.42 11.81
C LEU A 56 1.17 12.59 12.63
N ILE A 57 0.12 11.86 12.26
CA ILE A 57 -1.18 11.87 12.94
C ILE A 57 -1.24 10.75 13.97
N GLN A 58 -0.92 9.53 13.55
CA GLN A 58 -0.96 8.35 14.39
C GLN A 58 -0.18 7.18 13.80
N THR A 59 0.15 6.22 14.66
CA THR A 59 0.56 4.87 14.29
C THR A 59 -0.24 3.85 15.10
N LEU A 60 -0.90 2.92 14.41
CA LEU A 60 -1.61 1.79 14.99
C LEU A 60 -0.80 0.50 14.82
N GLU A 61 -0.53 -0.20 15.92
CA GLU A 61 -0.14 -1.61 15.90
C GLU A 61 -1.39 -2.46 15.67
N LEU A 62 -1.35 -3.31 14.66
CA LEU A 62 -2.39 -4.27 14.29
C LEU A 62 -1.88 -5.69 14.57
N GLN A 63 -2.64 -6.44 15.38
CA GLN A 63 -2.36 -7.83 15.71
C GLN A 63 -3.66 -8.63 15.77
N ASP A 64 -3.60 -9.91 15.45
CA ASP A 64 -4.69 -10.84 15.73
C ASP A 64 -4.79 -11.10 17.24
N ALA A 65 -6.00 -10.97 17.80
CA ALA A 65 -6.21 -11.15 19.23
C ALA A 65 -6.16 -12.63 19.67
N VAL A 66 -6.31 -13.59 18.75
CA VAL A 66 -6.63 -15.00 19.09
C VAL A 66 -5.76 -16.02 18.34
N SER A 67 -5.15 -15.64 17.21
CA SER A 67 -4.35 -16.58 16.40
C SER A 67 -2.84 -16.50 16.67
N PRO A 68 -2.14 -17.63 16.84
CA PRO A 68 -0.67 -17.69 16.90
C PRO A 68 0.02 -17.43 15.54
N ARG A 69 -0.73 -17.39 14.44
CA ARG A 69 -0.32 -16.82 13.15
C ARG A 69 -1.31 -15.71 12.81
N SER A 70 -0.89 -14.46 13.00
CA SER A 70 -1.81 -13.33 12.82
C SER A 70 -2.18 -13.21 11.35
N GLN A 71 -3.49 -13.16 11.05
CA GLN A 71 -3.97 -12.91 9.68
C GLN A 71 -3.47 -11.56 9.14
N PHE A 72 -3.09 -10.64 10.04
CA PHE A 72 -2.52 -9.33 9.74
C PHE A 72 -1.00 -9.33 9.60
N GLU A 73 -0.33 -10.48 9.74
CA GLU A 73 1.08 -10.60 9.33
C GLU A 73 1.18 -10.49 7.81
N GLU A 74 2.27 -9.86 7.34
CA GLU A 74 2.59 -9.77 5.92
C GLU A 74 1.48 -9.09 5.09
N LEU A 75 0.82 -8.09 5.70
CA LEU A 75 -0.03 -7.17 4.96
C LEU A 75 0.79 -6.44 3.89
N SER A 76 0.29 -6.47 2.66
CA SER A 76 0.80 -5.74 1.51
C SER A 76 -0.17 -4.63 1.12
N SER A 77 0.03 -3.99 -0.05
CA SER A 77 -0.75 -2.86 -0.58
C SER A 77 -2.21 -2.82 -0.14
N PHE A 78 -2.72 -1.61 0.02
CA PHE A 78 -4.08 -1.40 0.49
C PHE A 78 -4.76 -0.21 -0.17
N LEU A 79 -6.09 -0.27 -0.16
CA LEU A 79 -6.98 0.75 -0.66
C LEU A 79 -7.78 1.34 0.49
N LEU A 80 -8.16 2.61 0.36
CA LEU A 80 -9.05 3.29 1.29
C LEU A 80 -10.28 3.80 0.57
N THR A 81 -11.40 3.80 1.26
CA THR A 81 -12.58 4.54 0.79
C THR A 81 -12.29 6.04 0.80
N SER A 82 -12.98 6.81 -0.04
CA SER A 82 -12.83 8.27 -0.09
C SER A 82 -13.09 8.96 1.27
N LYS A 83 -13.92 8.34 2.12
CA LYS A 83 -14.17 8.81 3.49
C LYS A 83 -13.14 8.36 4.50
N GLY A 84 -12.30 7.37 4.18
CA GLY A 84 -11.35 6.77 5.11
C GLY A 84 -11.99 5.94 6.21
N GLU A 85 -13.25 5.52 6.02
CA GLU A 85 -14.03 4.72 6.99
C GLU A 85 -13.82 3.21 6.79
N GLU A 86 -13.15 2.82 5.71
CA GLU A 86 -12.88 1.43 5.40
C GLU A 86 -11.58 1.32 4.60
N MET A 87 -10.83 0.27 4.89
CA MET A 87 -9.59 -0.13 4.24
C MET A 87 -9.72 -1.55 3.69
N LEU A 88 -9.09 -1.82 2.56
CA LEU A 88 -8.93 -3.17 2.00
C LEU A 88 -7.46 -3.41 1.73
N ALA A 89 -6.89 -4.44 2.33
CA ALA A 89 -5.50 -4.84 2.11
C ALA A 89 -5.43 -6.26 1.57
N THR A 90 -4.28 -6.61 1.01
CA THR A 90 -3.91 -8.00 0.69
C THR A 90 -2.87 -8.51 1.69
N ASN A 91 -2.68 -9.83 1.75
CA ASN A 91 -1.53 -10.41 2.44
C ASN A 91 -0.87 -11.52 1.62
N ASP A 92 0.32 -11.94 2.06
CA ASP A 92 1.11 -12.98 1.40
C ASP A 92 0.40 -14.36 1.40
N ASN A 93 -0.63 -14.56 2.24
CA ASN A 93 -1.42 -15.80 2.31
C ASN A 93 -2.56 -15.89 1.29
N GLY A 94 -2.66 -14.96 0.33
CA GLY A 94 -3.74 -14.95 -0.65
C GLY A 94 -5.09 -14.56 -0.04
N LEU A 95 -5.10 -13.62 0.90
CA LEU A 95 -6.32 -13.13 1.54
C LEU A 95 -6.53 -11.64 1.28
N PHE A 96 -7.78 -11.28 1.04
CA PHE A 96 -8.25 -9.91 1.21
C PHE A 96 -8.61 -9.69 2.67
N ILE A 97 -8.18 -8.56 3.23
CA ILE A 97 -8.46 -8.15 4.60
C ILE A 97 -9.11 -6.79 4.57
N ARG A 98 -10.44 -6.78 4.78
CA ARG A 98 -11.23 -5.55 4.90
C ARG A 98 -11.27 -5.12 6.36
N MET A 99 -11.00 -3.86 6.63
CA MET A 99 -11.05 -3.26 7.97
C MET A 99 -12.00 -2.06 7.97
N GLU A 100 -12.96 -2.04 8.89
CA GLU A 100 -13.79 -0.87 9.18
C GLU A 100 -13.01 0.05 10.13
N LEU A 101 -12.84 1.32 9.73
CA LEU A 101 -12.12 2.34 10.48
C LEU A 101 -13.13 3.29 11.12
N GLU A 102 -13.13 3.36 12.44
CA GLU A 102 -13.95 4.29 13.19
C GLU A 102 -13.15 5.57 13.48
N PRO A 103 -13.59 6.74 12.99
CA PRO A 103 -12.92 8.00 13.26
C PRO A 103 -12.97 8.32 14.76
N LYS A 104 -11.88 8.91 15.24
CA LYS A 104 -11.71 9.46 16.59
C LYS A 104 -11.39 10.96 16.48
N PHE A 105 -10.96 11.57 17.58
CA PHE A 105 -10.60 12.99 17.62
C PHE A 105 -9.33 13.28 16.80
N ASP A 106 -9.19 14.50 16.26
CA ASP A 106 -8.02 14.96 15.48
C ASP A 106 -7.63 14.07 14.28
N ASP A 107 -8.62 13.66 13.47
CA ASP A 107 -8.41 12.84 12.25
C ASP A 107 -7.77 11.46 12.51
N GLN A 108 -7.72 11.03 13.77
CA GLN A 108 -7.31 9.70 14.19
C GLN A 108 -8.41 8.68 13.90
N PHE A 109 -8.06 7.40 13.87
CA PHE A 109 -9.02 6.31 13.69
C PHE A 109 -8.59 5.07 14.45
N ASP A 110 -9.56 4.21 14.76
CA ASP A 110 -9.37 2.88 15.31
C ASP A 110 -10.00 1.85 14.36
N VAL A 111 -9.46 0.63 14.30
CA VAL A 111 -10.09 -0.48 13.59
C VAL A 111 -11.25 -1.00 14.45
N SER A 112 -12.49 -0.90 13.97
CA SER A 112 -13.67 -1.36 14.71
C SER A 112 -14.02 -2.81 14.39
N LYS A 113 -13.80 -3.24 13.15
CA LYS A 113 -14.01 -4.62 12.67
C LYS A 113 -13.01 -4.98 11.59
N ALA A 114 -12.71 -6.28 11.45
CA ALA A 114 -12.01 -6.81 10.31
C ALA A 114 -12.72 -8.05 9.75
N PHE A 115 -12.63 -8.21 8.44
CA PHE A 115 -13.21 -9.31 7.68
C PHE A 115 -12.15 -9.88 6.74
N VAL A 116 -12.10 -11.21 6.66
CA VAL A 116 -11.12 -11.91 5.82
C VAL A 116 -11.84 -12.68 4.71
N TYR A 117 -11.36 -12.51 3.48
CA TYR A 117 -11.89 -13.18 2.30
C TYR A 117 -10.75 -13.91 1.56
N PRO A 118 -10.92 -15.19 1.22
CA PRO A 118 -9.91 -15.89 0.44
C PRO A 118 -9.92 -15.39 -1.00
N MET A 119 -8.73 -15.11 -1.54
CA MET A 119 -8.59 -14.92 -2.98
C MET A 119 -8.73 -16.25 -3.71
N ARG A 120 -9.23 -16.18 -4.94
CA ARG A 120 -9.45 -17.35 -5.78
C ARG A 120 -8.79 -17.17 -7.13
N ASP A 121 -8.19 -18.25 -7.64
CA ASP A 121 -7.57 -18.30 -8.95
C ASP A 121 -8.63 -18.34 -10.09
N PRO A 122 -8.21 -18.44 -11.37
CA PRO A 122 -9.14 -18.55 -12.48
C PRO A 122 -10.01 -19.81 -12.48
N GLN A 123 -9.57 -20.87 -11.81
CA GLN A 123 -10.29 -22.14 -11.64
C GLN A 123 -11.28 -22.07 -10.48
N GLY A 124 -11.17 -21.05 -9.62
CA GLY A 124 -11.99 -20.85 -8.42
C GLY A 124 -11.40 -21.49 -7.16
N ASP A 125 -10.22 -22.08 -7.27
CA ASP A 125 -9.49 -22.64 -6.15
C ASP A 125 -8.89 -21.53 -5.29
N ARG A 126 -8.71 -21.80 -3.99
CA ARG A 126 -8.16 -20.79 -3.07
C ARG A 126 -6.67 -20.63 -3.35
N LEU A 127 -6.23 -19.39 -3.43
CA LEU A 127 -4.81 -19.07 -3.38
C LEU A 127 -4.34 -19.28 -1.93
N THR A 128 -3.37 -20.17 -1.72
CA THR A 128 -2.77 -20.44 -0.42
C THR A 128 -1.25 -20.49 -0.55
N ASP A 129 -0.55 -20.05 0.50
CA ASP A 129 0.92 -19.96 0.53
C ASP A 129 1.63 -21.32 0.34
N GLU A 130 1.01 -22.43 0.77
CA GLU A 130 1.71 -23.72 0.90
C GLU A 130 2.14 -24.37 -0.42
N ASP A 131 1.51 -24.04 -1.56
CA ASP A 131 1.75 -24.75 -2.82
C ASP A 131 2.54 -23.94 -3.89
N ASP A 132 2.53 -22.60 -3.86
CA ASP A 132 3.01 -21.79 -5.00
C ASP A 132 3.97 -20.61 -4.69
N LEU A 133 4.31 -20.31 -3.43
CA LEU A 133 5.13 -19.13 -3.05
C LEU A 133 4.59 -17.79 -3.60
N ASP A 134 3.30 -17.73 -3.94
CA ASP A 134 2.72 -16.64 -4.71
C ASP A 134 2.31 -15.47 -3.82
N THR A 135 3.26 -14.58 -3.49
CA THR A 135 3.00 -13.49 -2.55
C THR A 135 2.33 -12.29 -3.22
N ALA A 136 1.12 -11.94 -2.76
CA ALA A 136 0.41 -10.75 -3.20
C ALA A 136 1.15 -9.50 -2.70
N ARG A 137 1.57 -8.63 -3.62
CA ARG A 137 2.37 -7.44 -3.30
C ARG A 137 1.69 -6.12 -3.64
N GLY A 138 1.02 -6.05 -4.78
CA GLY A 138 0.38 -4.85 -5.28
C GLY A 138 -1.14 -4.99 -5.31
N LEU A 139 -1.87 -3.91 -5.03
CA LEU A 139 -3.33 -3.85 -5.10
C LEU A 139 -3.78 -2.55 -5.76
N ALA A 140 -4.58 -2.65 -6.82
CA ALA A 140 -5.21 -1.51 -7.49
C ALA A 140 -6.71 -1.77 -7.70
N ILE A 141 -7.47 -0.71 -7.95
CA ILE A 141 -8.92 -0.77 -8.23
C ILE A 141 -9.28 0.10 -9.43
N ASP A 142 -10.07 -0.41 -10.36
CA ASP A 142 -10.64 0.43 -11.42
C ASP A 142 -11.82 1.25 -10.86
N GLY A 143 -11.60 2.56 -10.76
CA GLY A 143 -12.53 3.52 -10.18
C GLY A 143 -12.26 3.79 -8.70
N THR A 144 -13.30 4.18 -7.96
CA THR A 144 -13.17 4.47 -6.53
C THR A 144 -13.54 3.25 -5.72
N TYR A 145 -12.74 2.93 -4.70
CA TYR A 145 -13.12 1.92 -3.72
C TYR A 145 -14.40 2.34 -3.00
N GLY A 146 -15.51 1.72 -3.39
CA GLY A 146 -16.85 2.02 -2.89
C GLY A 146 -17.14 1.46 -1.50
N GLY A 147 -16.17 0.76 -0.91
CA GLY A 147 -16.34 0.00 0.33
C GLY A 147 -16.99 -1.36 0.13
N GLY A 148 -17.04 -2.15 1.20
CA GLY A 148 -17.59 -3.50 1.19
C GLY A 148 -16.83 -4.49 0.31
N GLY A 149 -15.58 -4.19 -0.07
CA GLY A 149 -14.76 -5.06 -0.92
C GLY A 149 -15.17 -5.08 -2.39
N ARG A 150 -15.95 -4.10 -2.87
CA ARG A 150 -16.49 -4.05 -4.23
C ARG A 150 -15.61 -3.24 -5.18
N GLY A 151 -15.69 -3.59 -6.46
CA GLY A 151 -14.96 -2.94 -7.55
C GLY A 151 -14.14 -3.96 -8.34
N GLU A 152 -13.67 -3.60 -9.52
CA GLU A 152 -12.72 -4.46 -10.25
C GLU A 152 -11.33 -4.27 -9.63
N LEU A 153 -10.85 -5.29 -8.92
CA LEU A 153 -9.55 -5.25 -8.24
C LEU A 153 -8.48 -5.93 -9.10
N PHE A 154 -7.27 -5.38 -9.03
CA PHE A 154 -6.07 -5.94 -9.65
C PHE A 154 -5.08 -6.26 -8.54
N VAL A 155 -4.57 -7.49 -8.51
CA VAL A 155 -3.58 -7.93 -7.53
C VAL A 155 -2.35 -8.43 -8.27
N SER A 156 -1.19 -7.85 -7.94
CA SER A 156 0.09 -8.29 -8.47
C SER A 156 0.74 -9.30 -7.55
N TYR A 157 1.24 -10.40 -8.12
CA TYR A 157 1.95 -11.44 -7.40
C TYR A 157 3.40 -11.53 -7.86
N SER A 158 4.32 -11.14 -6.97
CA SER A 158 5.73 -10.91 -7.32
C SER A 158 6.43 -12.19 -7.80
N GLU A 159 6.26 -13.28 -7.07
CA GLU A 159 6.98 -14.55 -7.23
C GLU A 159 6.33 -15.45 -8.29
N GLY A 160 5.00 -15.54 -8.35
CA GLY A 160 4.29 -16.20 -9.46
C GLY A 160 4.33 -15.40 -10.75
N ARG A 161 4.94 -14.20 -10.74
CA ARG A 161 5.16 -13.34 -11.92
C ARG A 161 3.87 -13.12 -12.71
N ARG A 162 2.76 -12.89 -12.01
CA ARG A 162 1.44 -12.77 -12.61
C ARG A 162 0.66 -11.64 -11.98
N MET A 163 -0.40 -11.26 -12.67
CA MET A 163 -1.39 -10.33 -12.14
C MET A 163 -2.78 -10.94 -12.34
N LEU A 164 -3.58 -10.89 -11.29
CA LEU A 164 -4.95 -11.37 -11.31
C LEU A 164 -5.93 -10.22 -11.19
N LYS A 165 -7.04 -10.35 -11.90
CA LYS A 165 -8.17 -9.44 -11.90
C LYS A 165 -9.37 -10.09 -11.22
N PHE A 166 -9.99 -9.38 -10.29
CA PHE A 166 -11.16 -9.80 -9.53
C PHE A 166 -12.35 -8.90 -9.94
N PRO A 167 -13.21 -9.33 -10.87
CA PRO A 167 -14.16 -8.44 -11.58
C PRO A 167 -15.24 -7.83 -10.69
N ILE A 168 -15.54 -8.43 -9.54
CA ILE A 168 -16.51 -7.89 -8.57
C ILE A 168 -15.89 -7.64 -7.18
N GLY A 169 -14.56 -7.73 -7.10
CA GLY A 169 -13.78 -7.51 -5.88
C GLY A 169 -13.70 -8.76 -5.01
N VAL A 170 -13.78 -8.61 -3.68
CA VAL A 170 -13.56 -9.70 -2.71
C VAL A 170 -14.59 -10.84 -2.84
N ASP A 171 -15.75 -10.56 -3.43
CA ASP A 171 -16.82 -11.53 -3.69
C ASP A 171 -16.61 -12.35 -4.97
N SER A 172 -15.53 -12.08 -5.72
CA SER A 172 -15.24 -12.77 -6.97
C SER A 172 -15.04 -14.27 -6.71
N ARG A 173 -15.84 -15.10 -7.40
CA ARG A 173 -15.74 -16.57 -7.29
C ARG A 173 -14.54 -17.13 -8.05
N THR A 174 -14.08 -16.41 -9.05
CA THR A 174 -12.92 -16.72 -9.89
C THR A 174 -12.21 -15.41 -10.20
N SER A 175 -10.91 -15.45 -10.46
CA SER A 175 -10.17 -14.34 -11.05
C SER A 175 -9.96 -14.53 -12.55
N ALA A 176 -9.34 -13.54 -13.20
CA ALA A 176 -8.84 -13.65 -14.56
C ALA A 176 -7.39 -13.17 -14.61
N GLU A 177 -6.54 -13.84 -15.39
CA GLU A 177 -5.16 -13.40 -15.58
C GLU A 177 -5.09 -12.16 -16.48
N VAL A 178 -4.25 -11.20 -16.10
CA VAL A 178 -3.95 -10.01 -16.90
C VAL A 178 -2.66 -10.28 -17.68
N ASP A 179 -2.69 -10.11 -19.00
CA ASP A 179 -1.49 -10.29 -19.82
C ASP A 179 -0.50 -9.14 -19.59
N ILE A 180 0.50 -9.41 -18.76
CA ILE A 180 1.61 -8.51 -18.45
C ILE A 180 2.93 -9.01 -19.06
N SER A 181 2.88 -9.86 -20.09
CA SER A 181 4.07 -10.49 -20.69
C SER A 181 5.15 -9.47 -21.10
N LEU A 182 4.75 -8.39 -21.78
CA LEU A 182 5.65 -7.31 -22.20
C LEU A 182 6.28 -6.56 -21.02
N VAL A 183 5.59 -6.47 -19.87
CA VAL A 183 6.14 -5.88 -18.64
C VAL A 183 7.18 -6.83 -18.03
N LEU A 184 6.91 -8.14 -18.03
CA LEU A 184 7.78 -9.17 -17.47
C LEU A 184 9.09 -9.39 -18.27
N ASP A 185 9.18 -8.90 -19.51
CA ASP A 185 10.43 -8.87 -20.27
C ASP A 185 11.46 -7.89 -19.66
N GLU A 186 10.98 -6.83 -19.02
CA GLU A 186 11.81 -5.81 -18.36
C GLU A 186 11.87 -5.97 -16.84
N CYS A 187 10.96 -6.76 -16.27
CA CYS A 187 10.81 -6.90 -14.82
C CYS A 187 10.98 -8.36 -14.40
N ARG A 188 11.93 -8.61 -13.49
CA ARG A 188 12.26 -9.96 -13.04
C ARG A 188 11.07 -10.61 -12.31
N ASN A 189 10.33 -9.80 -11.58
CA ASN A 189 9.12 -10.16 -10.85
C ASN A 189 7.95 -9.34 -11.41
N ALA A 190 6.71 -9.71 -11.08
CA ALA A 190 5.59 -8.81 -11.33
C ALA A 190 5.78 -7.51 -10.54
N PRO A 191 5.44 -6.33 -11.11
CA PRO A 191 5.59 -5.04 -10.44
C PRO A 191 4.82 -5.00 -9.12
N GLN A 192 5.45 -4.54 -8.03
CA GLN A 192 4.79 -4.43 -6.72
C GLN A 192 3.98 -3.14 -6.62
N ALA A 193 4.58 -2.02 -7.03
CA ALA A 193 3.90 -0.74 -7.10
C ALA A 193 2.95 -0.73 -8.31
N ILE A 194 1.66 -0.90 -8.04
CA ILE A 194 0.57 -0.84 -9.03
C ILE A 194 -0.50 0.14 -8.56
N ASP A 195 -1.10 0.88 -9.48
CA ASP A 195 -2.28 1.71 -9.20
C ASP A 195 -3.02 2.03 -10.51
N ILE A 196 -4.31 2.36 -10.43
CA ILE A 196 -5.07 2.84 -11.58
C ILE A 196 -5.22 4.35 -11.46
N MET A 197 -4.57 5.07 -12.37
CA MET A 197 -4.56 6.54 -12.34
C MET A 197 -4.91 7.16 -13.70
N ARG A 198 -5.40 8.40 -13.64
CA ARG A 198 -5.64 9.24 -14.81
C ARG A 198 -4.83 10.53 -14.66
N PRO A 199 -3.63 10.62 -15.25
CA PRO A 199 -2.75 11.78 -15.05
C PRO A 199 -3.24 13.03 -15.79
N ASP A 200 -4.14 12.89 -16.76
CA ASP A 200 -4.79 13.99 -17.47
C ASP A 200 -6.25 13.62 -17.75
N PRO A 201 -7.24 14.49 -17.50
CA PRO A 201 -8.65 14.23 -17.82
C PRO A 201 -8.92 13.85 -19.29
N LEU A 202 -8.01 14.21 -20.21
CA LEU A 202 -8.07 13.88 -21.63
C LEU A 202 -7.43 12.53 -21.98
N LEU A 203 -6.78 11.87 -21.03
CA LEU A 203 -6.23 10.52 -21.16
C LEU A 203 -7.16 9.50 -20.50
N PRO A 204 -7.15 8.23 -20.95
CA PRO A 204 -7.86 7.17 -20.24
C PRO A 204 -7.23 6.94 -18.85
N ALA A 205 -7.94 6.19 -18.00
CA ALA A 205 -7.31 5.64 -16.81
C ALA A 205 -6.37 4.51 -17.24
N TYR A 206 -5.20 4.45 -16.63
CA TYR A 206 -4.19 3.42 -16.89
C TYR A 206 -3.92 2.64 -15.62
N LEU A 207 -3.85 1.33 -15.74
CA LEU A 207 -3.13 0.50 -14.78
C LEU A 207 -1.64 0.84 -14.92
N THR A 208 -1.15 1.61 -13.98
CA THR A 208 0.24 2.01 -13.89
C THR A 208 0.99 1.01 -13.04
N MET A 209 2.23 0.72 -13.42
CA MET A 209 3.07 -0.28 -12.78
C MET A 209 4.52 0.23 -12.73
N VAL A 210 5.20 0.07 -11.60
CA VAL A 210 6.64 0.39 -11.47
C VAL A 210 7.39 -0.82 -10.98
N CYS A 211 8.45 -1.21 -11.69
CA CYS A 211 9.20 -2.41 -11.37
C CYS A 211 10.20 -2.16 -10.24
N ASP A 212 10.19 -2.99 -9.20
CA ASP A 212 11.15 -2.95 -8.10
C ASP A 212 12.47 -3.67 -8.46
N LYS A 213 12.39 -4.67 -9.34
CA LYS A 213 13.51 -5.52 -9.78
C LYS A 213 13.60 -5.60 -11.31
N PRO A 214 14.26 -4.64 -11.99
CA PRO A 214 14.45 -4.70 -13.43
C PRO A 214 15.34 -5.89 -13.85
N THR A 215 15.12 -6.44 -15.04
CA THR A 215 15.92 -7.55 -15.59
C THR A 215 17.35 -7.13 -15.91
N ARG A 216 17.52 -5.88 -16.37
CA ARG A 216 18.81 -5.22 -16.55
C ARG A 216 19.12 -4.36 -15.32
N ARG A 217 20.40 -4.25 -14.94
CA ARG A 217 20.80 -3.30 -13.89
C ARG A 217 20.62 -1.89 -14.43
N CYS A 218 19.65 -1.16 -13.90
CA CYS A 218 19.29 0.18 -14.36
C CYS A 218 19.76 1.30 -13.40
N GLY A 219 20.66 1.01 -12.46
CA GLY A 219 21.13 2.02 -11.50
C GLY A 219 19.98 2.53 -10.62
N SER A 220 19.77 3.84 -10.63
CA SER A 220 18.68 4.57 -9.96
C SER A 220 17.42 4.72 -10.83
N ILE A 221 17.32 4.05 -11.97
CA ILE A 221 16.20 4.23 -12.90
C ILE A 221 15.39 2.93 -12.97
N TYR A 222 14.08 3.03 -12.80
CA TYR A 222 13.17 1.89 -12.76
C TYR A 222 12.20 1.93 -13.94
N PRO A 223 12.07 0.84 -14.73
CA PRO A 223 11.05 0.75 -15.76
C PRO A 223 9.65 0.88 -15.15
N ALA A 224 8.82 1.67 -15.79
CA ALA A 224 7.44 1.87 -15.44
C ALA A 224 6.55 1.78 -16.69
N PHE A 225 5.30 1.41 -16.47
CA PHE A 225 4.36 1.08 -17.54
C PHE A 225 3.00 1.67 -17.23
N ALA A 226 2.32 2.20 -18.24
CA ALA A 226 0.90 2.55 -18.19
C ALA A 226 0.14 1.67 -19.18
N TYR A 227 -0.82 0.89 -18.67
CA TYR A 227 -1.51 -0.16 -19.41
C TYR A 227 -3.01 0.09 -19.43
N ASP A 228 -3.61 0.07 -20.62
CA ASP A 228 -5.05 0.25 -20.87
C ASP A 228 -5.71 -0.98 -21.51
N GLY A 229 -4.99 -2.09 -21.62
CA GLY A 229 -5.46 -3.35 -22.22
C GLY A 229 -4.81 -3.74 -23.55
N ASP A 230 -4.07 -2.82 -24.19
CA ASP A 230 -3.39 -3.08 -25.46
C ASP A 230 -1.86 -3.23 -25.27
N VAL A 231 -1.09 -2.22 -25.65
CA VAL A 231 0.38 -2.21 -25.58
C VAL A 231 0.81 -1.27 -24.48
N PRO A 232 1.51 -1.76 -23.43
CA PRO A 232 1.91 -0.92 -22.31
C PRO A 232 2.78 0.23 -22.80
N ILE A 233 2.46 1.43 -22.33
CA ILE A 233 3.26 2.63 -22.54
C ILE A 233 4.42 2.60 -21.55
N ARG A 234 5.64 2.42 -22.05
CA ARG A 234 6.85 2.41 -21.23
C ARG A 234 7.34 3.82 -20.92
N PHE A 235 7.70 4.06 -19.68
CA PHE A 235 8.47 5.21 -19.22
C PHE A 235 9.40 4.78 -18.08
N GLU A 236 10.12 5.73 -17.49
CA GLU A 236 11.10 5.47 -16.44
C GLU A 236 10.82 6.33 -15.21
N VAL A 237 11.04 5.75 -14.04
CA VAL A 237 10.97 6.43 -12.75
C VAL A 237 12.36 6.47 -12.14
N GLU A 238 12.87 7.67 -11.90
CA GLU A 238 14.13 7.86 -11.20
C GLU A 238 13.95 7.76 -9.70
N SER A 239 14.92 7.11 -9.04
CA SER A 239 15.01 6.93 -7.61
C SER A 239 16.48 6.91 -7.24
N ASP A 240 16.97 8.05 -6.74
CA ASP A 240 18.35 8.22 -6.32
C ASP A 240 18.75 7.25 -5.19
N ASP A 241 20.05 7.01 -5.04
CA ASP A 241 20.67 6.38 -3.86
C ASP A 241 20.27 4.93 -3.55
N GLY A 242 19.81 4.17 -4.54
CA GLY A 242 19.53 2.73 -4.38
C GLY A 242 18.23 2.42 -3.64
N PHE A 243 17.33 3.39 -3.55
CA PHE A 243 15.95 3.19 -3.14
C PHE A 243 15.17 2.52 -4.28
N PHE A 244 14.34 1.55 -3.97
CA PHE A 244 13.50 0.87 -4.96
C PHE A 244 12.01 1.06 -4.65
N PRO A 245 11.15 1.21 -5.69
CA PRO A 245 9.72 1.40 -5.51
C PRO A 245 9.12 0.11 -4.93
N VAL A 246 8.23 0.25 -3.95
CA VAL A 246 7.54 -0.89 -3.31
C VAL A 246 6.02 -0.77 -3.37
N ASP A 247 5.49 0.45 -3.37
CA ASP A 247 4.06 0.69 -3.60
C ASP A 247 3.81 2.09 -4.18
N MET A 248 2.60 2.39 -4.62
CA MET A 248 2.21 3.72 -5.08
C MET A 248 0.72 4.01 -4.91
N ALA A 249 0.36 5.29 -4.88
CA ALA A 249 -1.02 5.75 -4.77
C ALA A 249 -1.23 7.06 -5.53
N GLY A 250 -2.26 7.09 -6.38
CA GLY A 250 -2.68 8.25 -7.15
C GLY A 250 -3.37 9.31 -6.30
N LEU A 251 -3.37 10.53 -6.82
CA LEU A 251 -4.11 11.68 -6.29
C LEU A 251 -5.17 12.14 -7.31
N SER A 252 -6.18 12.86 -6.84
CA SER A 252 -7.29 13.35 -7.66
C SER A 252 -6.86 14.32 -8.76
N ASP A 253 -5.73 15.00 -8.58
CA ASP A 253 -5.12 15.90 -9.56
C ASP A 253 -4.34 15.14 -10.67
N GLY A 254 -4.28 13.81 -10.59
CA GLY A 254 -3.56 12.94 -11.51
C GLY A 254 -2.08 12.74 -11.17
N SER A 255 -1.60 13.30 -10.05
CA SER A 255 -0.24 13.05 -9.54
C SER A 255 -0.17 11.66 -8.91
N LEU A 256 1.06 11.16 -8.74
CA LEU A 256 1.32 9.82 -8.19
C LEU A 256 2.33 9.91 -7.04
N MET A 257 1.94 9.43 -5.87
CA MET A 257 2.88 9.18 -4.77
C MET A 257 3.48 7.80 -4.92
N ILE A 258 4.81 7.71 -4.78
CA ILE A 258 5.55 6.46 -4.88
C ILE A 258 6.28 6.24 -3.56
N LEU A 259 6.02 5.10 -2.93
CA LEU A 259 6.72 4.65 -1.75
C LEU A 259 7.97 3.89 -2.18
N PHE A 260 9.12 4.38 -1.72
CA PHE A 260 10.40 3.74 -1.95
C PHE A 260 10.97 3.17 -0.66
N ARG A 261 11.65 2.04 -0.78
CA ARG A 261 12.41 1.41 0.31
C ARG A 261 13.90 1.46 -0.01
N GLY A 262 14.67 1.95 0.96
CA GLY A 262 16.12 2.03 0.82
C GLY A 262 16.81 0.69 1.05
N PRO A 263 18.09 0.59 0.67
CA PRO A 263 18.88 -0.58 0.99
C PRO A 263 19.11 -0.63 2.50
N ASN A 264 19.20 -1.84 3.08
CA ASN A 264 19.75 -2.00 4.42
C ASN A 264 21.16 -1.40 4.41
N SER A 265 21.33 -0.23 5.02
CA SER A 265 22.63 0.43 5.08
C SER A 265 23.65 -0.44 5.83
N ARG A 266 24.96 -0.18 5.70
CA ARG A 266 26.01 -0.90 6.45
C ARG A 266 25.83 -0.83 7.98
N SER A 267 25.05 0.14 8.47
CA SER A 267 24.67 0.25 9.89
C SER A 267 23.43 -0.58 10.26
N GLY A 268 22.86 -1.34 9.32
CA GLY A 268 21.69 -2.19 9.50
C GLY A 268 20.36 -1.45 9.53
N ARG A 269 20.36 -0.12 9.32
CA ARG A 269 19.16 0.71 9.44
C ARG A 269 18.39 0.77 8.13
N ARG A 270 17.08 0.55 8.23
CA ARG A 270 16.14 0.68 7.12
C ARG A 270 15.73 2.14 6.94
N THR A 271 15.44 2.50 5.70
CA THR A 271 14.98 3.84 5.30
C THR A 271 13.80 3.71 4.34
N MET A 272 12.91 4.69 4.36
CA MET A 272 11.83 4.81 3.39
C MET A 272 11.76 6.25 2.87
N ARG A 273 11.30 6.41 1.63
CA ARG A 273 11.04 7.70 0.99
C ARG A 273 9.63 7.69 0.40
N ILE A 274 9.01 8.86 0.34
CA ILE A 274 7.84 9.10 -0.51
C ILE A 274 8.23 10.15 -1.53
N GLY A 275 8.13 9.78 -2.81
CA GLY A 275 8.29 10.69 -3.93
C GLY A 275 6.94 11.06 -4.54
N LEU A 276 6.79 12.30 -5.00
CA LEU A 276 5.62 12.79 -5.71
C LEU A 276 5.99 13.03 -7.19
N ALA A 277 5.41 12.25 -8.08
CA ALA A 277 5.46 12.48 -9.52
C ALA A 277 4.28 13.35 -9.93
N SER A 278 4.55 14.50 -10.57
CA SER A 278 3.50 15.43 -10.96
C SER A 278 2.63 14.87 -12.10
N SER A 279 1.34 15.17 -12.08
CA SER A 279 0.41 14.84 -13.17
C SER A 279 0.90 15.30 -14.54
N ARG A 280 1.57 16.46 -14.59
CA ARG A 280 2.19 17.02 -15.81
C ARG A 280 3.29 16.11 -16.36
N ASP A 281 4.23 15.67 -15.53
CA ASP A 281 5.37 14.87 -15.98
C ASP A 281 4.92 13.47 -16.40
N LEU A 282 3.98 12.88 -15.65
CA LEU A 282 3.35 11.60 -15.98
C LEU A 282 2.61 11.70 -17.32
N SER A 283 1.77 12.73 -17.51
CA SER A 283 1.03 12.96 -18.74
C SER A 283 1.96 13.15 -19.94
N LEU A 284 3.07 13.87 -19.75
CA LEU A 284 4.05 14.09 -20.81
C LEU A 284 4.73 12.78 -21.20
N ALA A 285 5.17 11.98 -20.23
CA ALA A 285 5.79 10.68 -20.45
C ALA A 285 4.83 9.72 -21.18
N MET A 286 3.57 9.65 -20.75
CA MET A 286 2.57 8.78 -21.36
C MET A 286 2.20 9.22 -22.79
N ARG A 287 2.02 10.51 -23.03
CA ARG A 287 1.71 11.04 -24.38
C ARG A 287 2.86 10.81 -25.36
N ARG A 288 4.10 10.95 -24.89
CA ARG A 288 5.30 10.68 -25.71
C ARG A 288 5.57 9.20 -25.89
N ARG A 289 5.00 8.37 -25.02
CA ARG A 289 5.27 6.93 -24.89
C ARG A 289 6.74 6.61 -24.60
N GLU A 290 7.40 7.56 -23.94
CA GLU A 290 8.79 7.52 -23.50
C GLU A 290 9.04 8.67 -22.53
N GLY A 291 10.11 8.58 -21.75
CA GLY A 291 10.55 9.66 -20.88
C GLY A 291 10.92 9.16 -19.49
N GLN A 292 11.50 10.07 -18.73
CA GLN A 292 11.91 9.85 -17.36
C GLN A 292 11.13 10.81 -16.46
N VAL A 293 10.55 10.25 -15.40
CA VAL A 293 9.85 10.96 -14.35
C VAL A 293 10.75 10.95 -13.13
N THR A 294 11.06 12.14 -12.60
CA THR A 294 11.87 12.30 -11.39
C THR A 294 10.94 12.76 -10.26
N PRO A 295 10.49 11.87 -9.37
CA PRO A 295 9.60 12.24 -8.28
C PRO A 295 10.28 13.19 -7.31
N GLN A 296 9.54 14.20 -6.85
CA GLN A 296 10.01 15.08 -5.78
C GLN A 296 9.87 14.38 -4.43
N ILE A 297 10.97 14.21 -3.69
CA ILE A 297 10.93 13.59 -2.37
C ILE A 297 10.22 14.51 -1.38
N ILE A 298 9.10 14.04 -0.83
CA ILE A 298 8.28 14.76 0.15
C ILE A 298 8.50 14.24 1.58
N LEU A 299 8.90 12.97 1.72
CA LEU A 299 9.26 12.34 2.98
C LEU A 299 10.54 11.50 2.81
N GLU A 300 11.44 11.61 3.77
CA GLU A 300 12.51 10.63 3.97
C GLU A 300 12.67 10.40 5.47
N VAL A 301 12.59 9.14 5.90
CA VAL A 301 12.80 8.76 7.30
C VAL A 301 13.62 7.49 7.39
N ALA A 302 14.38 7.39 8.47
CA ALA A 302 15.13 6.20 8.84
C ALA A 302 14.55 5.57 10.11
N GLU A 303 14.82 4.28 10.30
CA GLU A 303 14.49 3.56 11.53
C GLU A 303 15.10 4.24 12.78
N SER A 304 16.26 4.88 12.62
CA SER A 304 16.90 5.65 13.70
C SER A 304 16.14 6.90 14.13
N ASP A 305 15.20 7.37 13.32
CA ASP A 305 14.34 8.50 13.67
C ASP A 305 13.17 8.06 14.56
N GLY A 306 13.06 6.75 14.84
CA GLY A 306 12.03 6.16 15.68
C GLY A 306 10.89 5.51 14.90
N PHE A 307 10.99 5.46 13.57
CA PHE A 307 9.99 4.83 12.71
C PHE A 307 10.20 3.31 12.65
N ASN A 308 9.12 2.55 12.77
CA ASN A 308 9.17 1.11 12.50
C ASN A 308 9.09 0.88 10.98
N ILE A 309 10.25 0.96 10.33
CA ILE A 309 10.40 0.69 8.90
C ILE A 309 10.67 -0.81 8.76
N GLY A 310 9.60 -1.58 8.82
CA GLY A 310 9.62 -3.04 8.69
C GLY A 310 9.96 -3.48 7.26
N ARG A 311 9.22 -4.47 6.75
CA ARG A 311 8.97 -4.60 5.32
C ARG A 311 7.87 -3.59 4.98
N THR A 312 8.22 -2.31 4.87
CA THR A 312 7.29 -1.30 4.34
C THR A 312 6.75 -1.80 3.01
N SER A 313 5.43 -1.94 2.92
CA SER A 313 4.76 -2.80 1.93
C SER A 313 3.51 -2.18 1.33
N GLY A 314 2.97 -1.10 1.91
CA GLY A 314 1.73 -0.49 1.43
C GLY A 314 1.73 1.03 1.51
N LEU A 315 1.14 1.69 0.52
CA LEU A 315 0.85 3.12 0.46
C LEU A 315 -0.60 3.33 0.02
N ALA A 316 -1.32 4.21 0.71
CA ALA A 316 -2.59 4.75 0.21
C ALA A 316 -2.73 6.22 0.55
N THR A 317 -3.59 6.91 -0.19
CA THR A 317 -3.88 8.33 -0.04
C THR A 317 -5.37 8.54 0.18
N ARG A 318 -5.72 9.61 0.91
CA ARG A 318 -7.09 10.10 1.01
C ARG A 318 -7.07 11.61 0.98
N GLU A 319 -7.82 12.19 0.05
CA GLU A 319 -8.00 13.64 -0.06
C GLU A 319 -9.29 14.05 0.65
N HIS A 320 -9.19 15.05 1.53
CA HIS A 320 -10.34 15.62 2.22
C HIS A 320 -10.15 17.12 2.38
N ASP A 321 -10.98 17.88 1.67
CA ASP A 321 -10.82 19.33 1.48
C ASP A 321 -9.44 19.65 0.87
N ASP A 322 -8.68 20.55 1.48
CA ASP A 322 -7.33 20.94 1.04
C ASP A 322 -6.22 20.08 1.68
N ARG A 323 -6.56 18.90 2.23
CA ARG A 323 -5.65 18.06 3.01
C ARG A 323 -5.48 16.69 2.38
N ILE A 324 -4.26 16.19 2.40
CA ILE A 324 -3.91 14.88 1.85
C ILE A 324 -3.43 13.99 2.98
N PHE A 325 -4.16 12.94 3.29
CA PHE A 325 -3.75 11.95 4.27
C PHE A 325 -3.00 10.84 3.57
N VAL A 326 -1.80 10.53 4.06
CA VAL A 326 -0.92 9.51 3.52
C VAL A 326 -0.81 8.38 4.53
N TYR A 327 -1.17 7.18 4.12
CA TYR A 327 -1.22 5.99 4.95
C TYR A 327 -0.11 5.05 4.51
N ILE A 328 0.59 4.46 5.45
CA ILE A 328 1.68 3.53 5.19
C ILE A 328 1.49 2.29 6.06
N VAL A 329 1.54 1.12 5.42
CA VAL A 329 1.62 -0.15 6.12
C VAL A 329 3.07 -0.60 6.19
N ASN A 330 3.54 -0.83 7.42
CA ASN A 330 4.84 -1.40 7.71
C ASN A 330 4.64 -2.75 8.38
N ASP A 331 4.92 -3.82 7.66
CA ASP A 331 4.91 -5.16 8.24
C ASP A 331 6.20 -5.42 9.02
N GLY A 332 6.07 -5.53 10.34
CA GLY A 332 7.13 -5.85 11.27
C GLY A 332 6.82 -7.15 12.01
N SER A 333 6.68 -8.26 11.28
CA SER A 333 6.42 -9.61 11.82
C SER A 333 6.96 -9.80 13.26
N PRO A 334 6.07 -10.01 14.26
CA PRO A 334 4.66 -10.39 14.16
C PRO A 334 3.65 -9.21 14.14
N ILE A 335 4.11 -7.96 14.11
CA ILE A 335 3.26 -6.77 14.29
C ILE A 335 3.22 -5.96 13.00
N THR A 336 2.02 -5.66 12.51
CA THR A 336 1.85 -4.71 11.42
C THR A 336 1.55 -3.32 11.97
N TYR A 337 2.18 -2.30 11.40
CA TYR A 337 1.95 -0.91 11.77
C TYR A 337 1.25 -0.17 10.63
N LEU A 338 0.14 0.49 10.94
CA LEU A 338 -0.52 1.43 10.05
C LEU A 338 -0.21 2.86 10.52
N THR A 339 0.61 3.57 9.77
CA THR A 339 1.03 4.94 10.08
C THR A 339 0.31 5.92 9.17
N THR A 340 -0.20 7.01 9.73
CA THR A 340 -0.92 8.06 8.99
C THR A 340 -0.20 9.38 9.16
N PHE A 341 0.04 10.05 8.03
CA PHE A 341 0.52 11.41 7.94
C PHE A 341 -0.55 12.30 7.32
N GLU A 342 -0.56 13.58 7.69
CA GLU A 342 -1.23 14.65 6.96
C GLU A 342 -0.16 15.41 6.17
N TRP A 343 -0.31 15.48 4.86
CA TRP A 343 0.48 16.30 3.96
C TRP A 343 -0.28 17.57 3.60
N ILE A 344 0.40 18.70 3.77
CA ILE A 344 -0.04 20.03 3.40
C ILE A 344 0.95 20.50 2.31
N PRO A 345 0.57 20.47 1.02
CA PRO A 345 1.42 20.81 -0.12
C PRO A 345 2.04 22.21 -0.08
#